data_AF-A0A093PGW9-F1
#
_entry.id   AF-A0A093PGW9-F1
#
_cell.length_a   1.000
_cell.length_b   1.000
_cell.length_c   1.000
_cell.angle_alpha   90.00
_cell.angle_beta   90.00
_cell.angle_gamma   90.00
#
_symmetry.space_group_name_H-M   'P 1'
#
loop_
_entity.id
_entity.type
_entity.pdbx_description
1 polymer ?
#
loop_
_entity_poly.entity_id
_entity_poly.type
_entity_poly.pdbx_seq_one_letter_code
_entity_poly.pdbx_strand_id
1 'polypeptide(L)'
;EPVAKYGTLDVSFDYDSQEQKLLVTVTAVTDIPTYSRTGGSSWQVHLVLLPIKKQRAKTSIQRGPCPVFTETFKFNHVESEMIGNYAVRFRLYSVRRMKKERIVGEKIFYLTKLNLQGKMSMPVILEPSYSLSGCDSQMSMSEVSCSESTSSCQSLVHGSAPEILIGLLYNATTGRLSAEVIKGSHFKNLAANRPPNTYVKLTLLNSMGQEMSKCKTSIRRGQPNPVYKETFVFQVALFQLSDVTLILSVYNKRSMKRKEMIGWISLGLNSSGEDELNHWTEMKESKGQQVCRWHTLLES
;
A
#
# COMPACT_ATOMS: atom_id res chain seq x y z
N GLU A 1 0.83 -14.23 -25.69
CA GLU A 1 0.93 -12.79 -25.99
C GLU A 1 2.20 -12.24 -25.34
N PRO A 2 2.89 -11.25 -25.92
CA PRO A 2 4.11 -10.70 -25.32
C PRO A 2 3.75 -9.96 -24.03
N VAL A 3 4.42 -10.31 -22.92
CA VAL A 3 4.27 -9.65 -21.63
C VAL A 3 4.61 -8.18 -21.80
N ALA A 4 3.65 -7.29 -21.49
CA ALA A 4 3.91 -5.86 -21.47
C ALA A 4 5.03 -5.56 -20.47
N LYS A 5 6.17 -5.07 -20.95
CA LYS A 5 7.28 -4.66 -20.10
C LYS A 5 6.97 -3.29 -19.49
N TYR A 6 7.23 -3.12 -18.19
CA TYR A 6 6.95 -1.89 -17.43
C TYR A 6 8.22 -1.12 -17.03
N GLY A 7 9.33 -1.40 -17.71
CA GLY A 7 10.67 -0.95 -17.38
C GLY A 7 11.47 -2.02 -16.62
N THR A 8 12.76 -2.11 -16.95
CA THR A 8 13.76 -2.91 -16.22
C THR A 8 14.80 -1.93 -15.68
N LEU A 9 14.98 -1.90 -14.37
CA LEU A 9 16.00 -1.07 -13.71
C LEU A 9 17.32 -1.82 -13.60
N ASP A 10 18.41 -1.25 -14.08
CA ASP A 10 19.75 -1.78 -13.82
C ASP A 10 20.24 -1.24 -12.48
N VAL A 11 20.29 -2.09 -11.46
CA VAL A 11 20.59 -1.71 -10.07
C VAL A 11 21.80 -2.48 -9.57
N SER A 12 22.70 -1.81 -8.84
CA SER A 12 23.72 -2.49 -8.04
C SER A 12 23.58 -2.16 -6.56
N PHE A 13 23.61 -3.19 -5.73
CA PHE A 13 23.63 -3.11 -4.28
C PHE A 13 25.04 -3.40 -3.80
N ASP A 14 25.50 -2.61 -2.84
CA ASP A 14 26.80 -2.78 -2.19
C ASP A 14 26.57 -2.55 -0.68
N TYR A 15 26.93 -3.53 0.14
CA TYR A 15 26.58 -3.53 1.56
C TYR A 15 27.83 -3.64 2.43
N ASP A 16 28.05 -2.61 3.24
CA ASP A 16 29.11 -2.54 4.22
C ASP A 16 28.55 -2.96 5.59
N SER A 17 29.02 -4.12 6.07
CA SER A 17 28.61 -4.69 7.35
C SER A 17 29.30 -4.04 8.56
N GLN A 18 30.47 -3.43 8.38
CA GLN A 18 31.19 -2.73 9.47
C GLN A 18 30.52 -1.39 9.75
N GLU A 19 30.17 -0.68 8.68
CA GLU A 19 29.57 0.65 8.77
C GLU A 19 28.01 0.64 8.75
N GLN A 20 27.39 -0.54 8.67
CA GLN A 20 25.94 -0.76 8.60
C GLN A 20 25.24 0.08 7.50
N LYS A 21 25.85 0.09 6.31
CA LYS A 21 25.46 0.93 5.18
C LYS A 21 25.10 0.10 3.96
N LEU A 22 23.91 0.33 3.43
CA LEU A 22 23.52 -0.16 2.11
C LEU A 22 23.65 0.98 1.09
N LEU A 23 24.53 0.79 0.12
CA LEU A 23 24.62 1.61 -1.08
C LEU A 23 23.76 0.96 -2.18
N VAL A 24 22.94 1.76 -2.84
CA VAL A 24 22.09 1.33 -3.96
C VAL A 24 22.35 2.27 -5.13
N THR A 25 23.06 1.80 -6.16
CA THR A 25 23.26 2.52 -7.40
C THR A 25 22.16 2.18 -8.40
N VAL A 26 21.48 3.18 -8.92
CA VAL A 26 20.57 3.04 -10.07
C VAL A 26 21.31 3.52 -11.31
N THR A 27 21.65 2.58 -12.19
CA THR A 27 22.47 2.85 -13.37
C THR A 27 21.61 3.37 -14.51
N ALA A 28 20.61 2.60 -14.94
CA ALA A 28 19.76 2.93 -16.09
C ALA A 28 18.36 2.31 -15.95
N VAL A 29 17.44 2.72 -16.83
CA VAL A 29 16.19 2.00 -17.08
C VAL A 29 16.13 1.62 -18.55
N THR A 30 15.83 0.36 -18.83
CA THR A 30 15.54 -0.18 -20.18
C THR A 30 14.09 -0.67 -20.26
N ASP A 31 13.64 -1.17 -21.43
CA ASP A 31 12.35 -1.86 -21.57
C ASP A 31 11.08 -1.06 -21.14
N ILE A 32 11.14 0.27 -21.24
CA ILE A 32 10.04 1.16 -20.82
C ILE A 32 8.94 1.22 -21.88
N PRO A 33 7.64 1.11 -21.52
CA PRO A 33 6.56 1.09 -22.51
C PRO A 33 6.33 2.46 -23.16
N THR A 34 6.60 2.55 -24.47
CA THR A 34 6.54 3.76 -25.30
C THR A 34 5.10 4.19 -25.66
N TYR A 35 4.34 4.63 -24.64
CA TYR A 35 3.03 5.24 -24.86
C TYR A 35 3.14 6.65 -25.48
N SER A 36 2.99 6.70 -26.82
CA SER A 36 2.79 7.86 -27.74
C SER A 36 3.99 8.34 -28.55
N ARG A 37 3.70 8.75 -29.80
CA ARG A 37 4.63 9.21 -30.86
C ARG A 37 5.12 10.66 -30.67
N THR A 38 4.99 11.26 -29.48
CA THR A 38 5.21 12.69 -29.28
C THR A 38 6.11 13.00 -28.08
N GLY A 39 7.38 13.30 -28.39
CA GLY A 39 8.25 14.23 -27.67
C GLY A 39 8.45 14.07 -26.15
N GLY A 40 9.59 13.50 -25.76
CA GLY A 40 10.27 13.90 -24.52
C GLY A 40 9.72 13.33 -23.21
N SER A 41 9.49 12.03 -23.13
CA SER A 41 9.35 11.34 -21.84
C SER A 41 10.58 11.62 -20.97
N SER A 42 10.32 12.19 -19.79
CA SER A 42 11.32 12.35 -18.73
C SER A 42 11.02 11.33 -17.63
N TRP A 43 12.06 10.86 -16.95
CA TRP A 43 12.00 9.72 -16.04
C TRP A 43 12.69 10.03 -14.73
N GLN A 44 12.15 9.52 -13.63
CA GLN A 44 12.75 9.61 -12.32
C GLN A 44 12.47 8.31 -11.55
N VAL A 45 13.45 7.82 -10.79
CA VAL A 45 13.29 6.65 -9.91
C VAL A 45 13.25 7.13 -8.47
N HIS A 46 12.24 6.71 -7.70
CA HIS A 46 12.20 6.90 -6.25
C HIS A 46 12.52 5.57 -5.56
N LEU A 47 13.35 5.64 -4.54
CA LEU A 47 13.76 4.51 -3.71
C LEU A 47 13.28 4.74 -2.28
N VAL A 48 12.76 3.70 -1.64
CA VAL A 48 12.36 3.72 -0.22
C VAL A 48 12.85 2.45 0.46
N LEU A 49 13.55 2.59 1.57
CA LEU A 49 13.87 1.45 2.45
C LEU A 49 12.62 1.06 3.25
N LEU A 50 12.34 -0.23 3.30
CA LEU A 50 11.29 -0.87 4.09
C LEU A 50 11.94 -1.77 5.14
N PRO A 51 11.35 -1.93 6.35
CA PRO A 51 10.05 -1.39 6.76
C PRO A 51 10.08 0.11 7.09
N ILE A 52 11.24 0.67 7.43
CA ILE A 52 11.39 2.06 7.91
C ILE A 52 11.32 3.07 6.75
N LYS A 53 10.09 3.41 6.34
CA LYS A 53 9.75 4.39 5.26
C LYS A 53 10.29 5.83 5.48
N LYS A 54 11.12 6.07 6.51
CA LYS A 54 11.79 7.35 6.79
C LYS A 54 12.95 7.61 5.82
N GLN A 55 13.70 6.58 5.41
CA GLN A 55 14.81 6.74 4.47
C GLN A 55 14.32 6.62 3.03
N ARG A 56 14.40 7.71 2.28
CA ARG A 56 13.93 7.83 0.89
C ARG A 56 14.95 8.54 0.04
N ALA A 57 15.07 8.13 -1.22
CA ALA A 57 15.92 8.77 -2.20
C ALA A 57 15.18 8.94 -3.53
N LYS A 58 15.65 9.87 -4.36
CA LYS A 58 15.13 10.14 -5.71
C LYS A 58 16.29 10.42 -6.63
N THR A 59 16.22 9.92 -7.87
CA THR A 59 17.20 10.27 -8.90
C THR A 59 17.01 11.70 -9.42
N SER A 60 18.00 12.19 -10.16
CA SER A 60 17.82 13.23 -11.17
C SER A 60 16.73 12.85 -12.18
N ILE A 61 16.24 13.84 -12.94
CA ILE A 61 15.23 13.64 -13.99
C ILE A 61 15.94 13.49 -15.33
N GLN A 62 15.87 12.30 -15.92
CA GLN A 62 16.57 11.96 -17.16
C GLN A 62 15.61 11.83 -18.34
N ARG A 63 16.06 12.13 -19.56
CA ARG A 63 15.21 12.19 -20.77
C ARG A 63 15.61 11.14 -21.80
N GLY A 64 14.62 10.66 -22.56
CA GLY A 64 14.84 9.74 -23.68
C GLY A 64 14.22 8.35 -23.46
N PRO A 65 14.41 7.41 -24.40
CA PRO A 65 13.84 6.07 -24.30
C PRO A 65 14.56 5.16 -23.30
N CYS A 66 15.86 5.38 -23.08
CA CYS A 66 16.73 4.62 -22.18
C CYS A 66 17.47 5.61 -21.25
N PRO A 67 16.83 6.13 -20.19
CA PRO A 67 17.47 7.06 -19.27
C PRO A 67 18.61 6.40 -18.50
N VAL A 68 19.77 7.07 -18.44
CA VAL A 68 20.92 6.70 -17.62
C VAL A 68 21.03 7.70 -16.48
N PHE A 69 21.07 7.19 -15.25
CA PHE A 69 21.16 7.99 -14.02
C PHE A 69 22.56 7.89 -13.42
N THR A 70 23.10 6.68 -13.27
CA THR A 70 24.40 6.41 -12.60
C THR A 70 24.52 7.02 -11.20
N GLU A 71 23.41 7.03 -10.46
CA GLU A 71 23.32 7.68 -9.13
C GLU A 71 23.35 6.64 -8.01
N THR A 72 24.19 6.88 -6.99
CA THR A 72 24.31 6.01 -5.80
C THR A 72 23.66 6.65 -4.59
N PHE A 73 22.74 5.90 -3.96
CA PHE A 73 22.01 6.31 -2.76
C PHE A 73 22.48 5.52 -1.55
N LYS A 74 22.62 6.20 -0.42
CA LYS A 74 23.12 5.62 0.84
C LYS A 74 22.00 5.52 1.86
N PHE A 75 21.74 4.30 2.32
CA PHE A 75 20.86 3.97 3.44
C PHE A 75 21.72 3.57 4.64
N ASN A 76 21.46 4.16 5.81
CA ASN A 76 22.22 3.95 7.05
C ASN A 76 21.41 3.10 8.05
N HIS A 77 22.07 2.57 9.09
CA HIS A 77 21.43 1.73 10.13
C HIS A 77 20.73 0.50 9.52
N VAL A 78 21.35 -0.08 8.49
CA VAL A 78 20.94 -1.38 7.96
C VAL A 78 21.82 -2.41 8.67
N GLU A 79 21.30 -3.02 9.73
CA GLU A 79 22.03 -4.02 10.52
C GLU A 79 22.15 -5.34 9.77
N SER A 80 23.31 -6.00 9.84
CA SER A 80 23.59 -7.26 9.14
C SER A 80 22.70 -8.41 9.60
N GLU A 81 22.44 -8.51 10.91
CA GLU A 81 21.56 -9.52 11.51
C GLU A 81 20.12 -9.40 11.01
N MET A 82 19.65 -8.17 10.84
CA MET A 82 18.29 -7.86 10.42
C MET A 82 18.14 -7.64 8.92
N ILE A 83 19.20 -7.73 8.12
CA ILE A 83 19.17 -7.37 6.69
C ILE A 83 18.10 -8.15 5.91
N GLY A 84 17.84 -9.40 6.27
CA GLY A 84 16.76 -10.21 5.67
C GLY A 84 15.35 -9.64 5.88
N ASN A 85 15.13 -8.82 6.90
CA ASN A 85 13.84 -8.18 7.17
C ASN A 85 13.68 -6.86 6.40
N TYR A 86 14.74 -6.35 5.77
CA TYR A 86 14.70 -5.13 4.96
C TYR A 86 14.38 -5.41 3.48
N ALA A 87 13.79 -4.42 2.83
CA ALA A 87 13.56 -4.42 1.38
C ALA A 87 13.70 -3.01 0.81
N VAL A 88 14.20 -2.88 -0.43
CA VAL A 88 14.19 -1.61 -1.15
C VAL A 88 13.05 -1.61 -2.16
N ARG A 89 12.16 -0.63 -2.05
CA ARG A 89 11.06 -0.37 -2.98
C ARG A 89 11.53 0.63 -4.02
N PHE A 90 11.46 0.24 -5.29
CA PHE A 90 11.72 1.08 -6.45
C PHE A 90 10.40 1.49 -7.11
N ARG A 91 10.24 2.77 -7.44
CA ARG A 91 9.12 3.29 -8.24
C ARG A 91 9.67 4.13 -9.39
N LEU A 92 9.32 3.77 -10.62
CA LEU A 92 9.64 4.55 -11.82
C LEU A 92 8.49 5.51 -12.13
N TYR A 93 8.80 6.81 -12.21
CA TYR A 93 7.88 7.86 -12.58
C TYR A 93 8.19 8.40 -13.97
N SER A 94 7.15 8.58 -14.78
CA SER A 94 7.17 9.44 -15.96
C SER A 94 6.86 10.87 -15.52
N VAL A 95 7.82 11.76 -15.67
CA VAL A 95 7.71 13.19 -15.36
C VAL A 95 7.32 13.95 -16.63
N ARG A 96 6.26 14.75 -16.57
CA ARG A 96 5.80 15.62 -17.67
C ARG A 96 6.02 17.08 -17.31
N ARG A 97 6.14 17.95 -18.32
CA ARG A 97 6.38 19.41 -18.18
C ARG A 97 5.45 20.13 -17.18
N MET A 98 4.24 19.62 -16.94
CA MET A 98 3.24 20.18 -16.02
C MET A 98 3.26 19.54 -14.61
N LYS A 99 4.44 19.24 -14.04
CA LYS A 99 4.65 18.61 -12.69
C LYS A 99 3.88 17.31 -12.38
N LYS A 100 3.10 16.78 -13.31
CA LYS A 100 2.26 15.60 -13.14
C LYS A 100 3.09 14.33 -13.32
N GLU A 101 3.72 13.91 -12.23
CA GLU A 101 4.39 12.62 -12.12
C GLU A 101 3.37 11.47 -12.27
N ARG A 102 3.69 10.43 -13.04
CA ARG A 102 2.86 9.23 -13.18
C ARG A 102 3.73 7.99 -12.95
N ILE A 103 3.36 7.13 -12.00
CA ILE A 103 4.06 5.85 -11.82
C ILE A 103 3.84 4.98 -13.07
N VAL A 104 4.92 4.38 -13.55
CA VAL A 104 4.94 3.46 -14.69
C VAL A 104 5.13 2.02 -14.24
N GLY A 105 5.96 1.82 -13.22
CA GLY A 105 6.13 0.52 -12.59
C GLY A 105 6.71 0.63 -11.18
N GLU A 106 6.47 -0.41 -10.39
CA GLU A 106 6.97 -0.57 -9.03
C GLU A 106 7.59 -1.96 -8.86
N LYS A 107 8.62 -2.07 -8.02
CA LYS A 107 9.13 -3.37 -7.56
C LYS A 107 9.66 -3.27 -6.14
N ILE A 108 9.36 -4.27 -5.32
CA ILE A 108 9.97 -4.44 -4.00
C ILE A 108 11.05 -5.52 -4.14
N PHE A 109 12.28 -5.17 -3.77
CA PHE A 109 13.42 -6.06 -3.72
C PHE A 109 13.79 -6.35 -2.27
N TYR A 110 13.54 -7.59 -1.82
CA TYR A 110 13.88 -8.04 -0.48
C TYR A 110 15.39 -8.29 -0.36
N LEU A 111 16.03 -7.76 0.68
CA LEU A 111 17.47 -7.85 0.85
C LEU A 111 17.95 -9.24 1.29
N THR A 112 17.04 -10.16 1.65
CA THR A 112 17.33 -11.62 1.72
C THR A 112 17.97 -12.18 0.47
N LYS A 113 17.77 -11.52 -0.68
CA LYS A 113 18.30 -11.93 -1.99
C LYS A 113 19.66 -11.31 -2.31
N LEU A 114 20.23 -10.51 -1.40
CA LEU A 114 21.60 -10.03 -1.55
C LEU A 114 22.60 -11.13 -1.21
N ASN A 115 23.60 -11.30 -2.05
CA ASN A 115 24.85 -11.88 -1.60
C ASN A 115 25.60 -10.80 -0.79
N LEU A 116 25.90 -11.07 0.48
CA LEU A 116 26.62 -10.15 1.37
C LEU A 116 28.12 -10.05 1.04
N GLN A 117 28.62 -10.88 0.12
CA GLN A 117 30.01 -10.85 -0.34
C GLN A 117 30.15 -9.94 -1.57
N GLY A 118 30.27 -8.64 -1.31
CA GLY A 118 30.62 -7.61 -2.29
C GLY A 118 29.46 -7.08 -3.13
N LYS A 119 29.81 -6.31 -4.17
CA LYS A 119 28.86 -5.55 -5.00
C LYS A 119 28.04 -6.46 -5.92
N MET A 120 26.74 -6.55 -5.64
CA MET A 120 25.78 -7.34 -6.42
C MET A 120 25.04 -6.46 -7.44
N SER A 121 25.19 -6.73 -8.74
CA SER A 121 24.49 -5.99 -9.81
C SER A 121 23.44 -6.88 -10.49
N MET A 122 22.21 -6.39 -10.66
CA MET A 122 21.12 -7.16 -11.29
C MET A 122 20.03 -6.27 -11.93
N PRO A 123 19.31 -6.81 -12.94
CA PRO A 123 18.10 -6.19 -13.47
C PRO A 123 16.90 -6.38 -12.53
N VAL A 124 16.31 -5.28 -12.08
CA VAL A 124 15.07 -5.25 -11.29
C VAL A 124 13.91 -4.94 -12.24
N ILE A 125 13.23 -5.99 -12.69
CA ILE A 125 12.05 -5.90 -13.57
C ILE A 125 10.89 -5.28 -12.78
N LEU A 126 10.33 -4.19 -13.31
CA LEU A 126 9.19 -3.50 -12.70
C LEU A 126 7.86 -4.17 -13.05
N GLU A 127 6.94 -4.13 -12.10
CA GLU A 127 5.55 -4.58 -12.26
C GLU A 127 4.60 -3.37 -12.41
N PRO A 128 3.43 -3.53 -13.05
CA PRO A 128 2.52 -2.42 -13.29
C PRO A 128 2.03 -1.80 -11.98
N SER A 129 2.41 -0.54 -11.74
CA SER A 129 1.88 0.25 -10.62
C SER A 129 0.60 0.96 -11.04
N TYR A 130 -0.45 0.85 -10.22
CA TYR A 130 -1.79 1.35 -10.52
C TYR A 130 -2.05 2.70 -9.85
N SER A 131 -1.50 3.80 -10.39
CA SER A 131 -1.85 5.15 -9.95
C SER A 131 -2.36 6.01 -11.11
N LEU A 132 -3.58 6.53 -11.01
CA LEU A 132 -4.17 7.50 -11.94
C LEU A 132 -4.11 8.90 -11.33
N SER A 133 -3.38 9.80 -11.99
CA SER A 133 -3.05 11.11 -11.44
C SER A 133 -4.07 12.20 -11.78
N GLY A 134 -4.42 12.98 -10.74
CA GLY A 134 -4.66 14.42 -10.72
C GLY A 134 -5.71 15.06 -11.64
N CYS A 135 -6.74 15.64 -11.04
CA CYS A 135 -7.39 16.85 -11.54
C CYS A 135 -7.75 17.73 -10.34
N ASP A 136 -6.97 18.79 -10.10
CA ASP A 136 -7.45 19.93 -9.31
C ASP A 136 -8.44 20.72 -10.17
N SER A 137 -9.58 21.06 -9.59
CA SER A 137 -10.43 22.16 -10.04
C SER A 137 -11.23 22.62 -8.83
N GLN A 138 -10.92 23.82 -8.37
CA GLN A 138 -11.61 24.45 -7.25
C GLN A 138 -13.08 24.68 -7.63
N MET A 139 -14.02 24.34 -6.74
CA MET A 139 -15.18 25.20 -6.53
C MET A 139 -15.71 25.08 -5.09
N SER A 140 -16.19 26.20 -4.58
CA SER A 140 -16.38 26.49 -3.16
C SER A 140 -17.71 26.02 -2.57
N MET A 141 -17.69 25.83 -1.24
CA MET A 141 -18.72 26.17 -0.25
C MET A 141 -20.20 25.85 -0.53
N SER A 142 -20.80 25.07 0.37
CA SER A 142 -21.84 25.62 1.28
C SER A 142 -22.07 24.69 2.47
N GLU A 143 -22.10 25.26 3.67
CA GLU A 143 -22.46 24.57 4.91
C GLU A 143 -23.99 24.57 5.08
N VAL A 144 -24.56 23.47 5.61
CA VAL A 144 -25.81 23.51 6.39
C VAL A 144 -25.70 22.49 7.53
N SER A 145 -25.88 22.97 8.76
CA SER A 145 -25.79 22.21 10.01
C SER A 145 -27.12 21.53 10.39
N CYS A 146 -27.03 20.44 11.17
CA CYS A 146 -27.91 19.97 12.26
C CYS A 146 -27.20 18.74 12.89
N SER A 147 -26.76 18.75 14.15
CA SER A 147 -27.54 18.41 15.37
C SER A 147 -28.26 17.06 15.20
N GLU A 148 -28.02 15.95 15.93
CA GLU A 148 -27.31 15.63 17.20
C GLU A 148 -27.18 14.06 17.32
N SER A 149 -26.60 13.34 18.30
CA SER A 149 -25.76 13.63 19.50
C SER A 149 -24.93 12.38 19.93
N THR A 150 -24.07 12.54 20.97
CA THR A 150 -23.45 11.48 21.84
C THR A 150 -22.94 10.15 21.24
N SER A 151 -21.70 10.13 20.73
CA SER A 151 -20.55 9.50 21.43
C SER A 151 -19.27 9.66 20.58
N SER A 152 -18.12 9.77 21.24
CA SER A 152 -16.86 10.24 20.63
C SER A 152 -16.31 9.33 19.54
N CYS A 153 -16.54 9.70 18.27
CA CYS A 153 -15.85 9.16 17.09
C CYS A 153 -15.24 10.33 16.30
N GLN A 154 -14.37 11.13 16.93
CA GLN A 154 -13.66 12.21 16.25
C GLN A 154 -12.56 11.62 15.37
N SER A 155 -12.66 11.84 14.06
CA SER A 155 -11.59 11.56 13.10
C SER A 155 -10.42 12.48 13.43
N LEU A 156 -9.41 11.96 14.13
CA LEU A 156 -8.21 12.71 14.44
C LEU A 156 -7.37 12.87 13.18
N VAL A 157 -6.89 14.10 12.97
CA VAL A 157 -5.94 14.54 11.94
C VAL A 157 -6.52 14.74 10.52
N HIS A 158 -6.70 16.03 10.20
CA HIS A 158 -6.65 16.66 8.88
C HIS A 158 -6.14 15.80 7.69
N GLY A 159 -7.03 15.55 6.71
CA GLY A 159 -6.65 15.64 5.29
C GLY A 159 -6.85 14.40 4.41
N SER A 160 -7.94 14.40 3.63
CA SER A 160 -8.17 13.74 2.32
C SER A 160 -7.82 12.24 2.12
N ALA A 161 -7.26 11.53 3.08
CA ALA A 161 -6.91 10.11 2.94
C ALA A 161 -8.18 9.22 2.98
N PRO A 162 -8.21 8.09 2.25
CA PRO A 162 -9.33 7.16 2.32
C PRO A 162 -9.25 6.34 3.63
N GLU A 163 -10.35 6.26 4.37
CA GLU A 163 -10.41 5.59 5.68
C GLU A 163 -11.48 4.50 5.73
N ILE A 164 -11.32 3.54 6.63
CA ILE A 164 -12.29 2.46 6.84
C ILE A 164 -12.59 2.27 8.34
N LEU A 165 -13.88 2.20 8.70
CA LEU A 165 -14.33 1.82 10.03
C LEU A 165 -14.57 0.31 10.07
N ILE A 166 -13.82 -0.37 10.94
CA ILE A 166 -13.89 -1.81 11.13
C ILE A 166 -14.23 -2.10 12.59
N GLY A 167 -15.20 -2.97 12.80
CA GLY A 167 -15.45 -3.63 14.08
C GLY A 167 -14.70 -4.95 14.13
N LEU A 168 -13.93 -5.19 15.20
CA LEU A 168 -13.36 -6.50 15.48
C LEU A 168 -13.92 -7.03 16.80
N LEU A 169 -14.26 -8.32 16.82
CA LEU A 169 -14.79 -9.03 17.97
C LEU A 169 -14.20 -10.43 17.96
N TYR A 170 -13.52 -10.84 19.04
CA TYR A 170 -13.05 -12.21 19.19
C TYR A 170 -13.72 -12.91 20.37
N ASN A 171 -14.25 -14.10 20.11
CA ASN A 171 -14.85 -14.97 21.12
C ASN A 171 -13.92 -16.16 21.36
N ALA A 172 -13.17 -16.10 22.46
CA ALA A 172 -12.18 -17.12 22.84
C ALA A 172 -12.81 -18.50 23.11
N THR A 173 -14.03 -18.54 23.65
CA THR A 173 -14.76 -19.78 23.94
C THR A 173 -15.13 -20.57 22.67
N THR A 174 -15.39 -19.87 21.56
CA THR A 174 -15.81 -20.49 20.28
C THR A 174 -14.72 -20.47 19.20
N GLY A 175 -13.58 -19.81 19.45
CA GLY A 175 -12.52 -19.64 18.46
C GLY A 175 -12.97 -18.84 17.23
N ARG A 176 -13.82 -17.83 17.42
CA ARG A 176 -14.42 -17.05 16.33
C ARG A 176 -13.93 -15.60 16.35
N LEU A 177 -13.20 -15.23 15.32
CA LEU A 177 -12.86 -13.84 14.99
C LEU A 177 -13.92 -13.29 14.04
N SER A 178 -14.69 -12.31 14.50
CA SER A 178 -15.66 -11.57 13.71
C SER A 178 -15.08 -10.22 13.31
N ALA A 179 -15.09 -9.93 12.01
CA ALA A 179 -14.71 -8.63 11.45
C ALA A 179 -15.92 -8.01 10.73
N GLU A 180 -16.47 -6.95 11.30
CA GLU A 180 -17.52 -6.14 10.68
C GLU A 180 -16.89 -5.01 9.86
N VAL A 181 -17.17 -5.00 8.56
CA VAL A 181 -16.90 -3.84 7.71
C VAL A 181 -18.11 -2.91 7.84
N ILE A 182 -17.94 -1.78 8.54
CA ILE A 182 -19.07 -0.89 8.87
C ILE A 182 -19.26 0.16 7.78
N LYS A 183 -18.28 1.04 7.58
CA LYS A 183 -18.31 2.14 6.60
C LYS A 183 -16.92 2.48 6.07
N GLY A 184 -16.86 2.98 4.84
CA GLY A 184 -15.70 3.71 4.32
C GLY A 184 -15.92 5.22 4.39
N SER A 185 -14.84 5.98 4.48
CA SER A 185 -14.83 7.43 4.30
C SER A 185 -13.83 7.82 3.20
N HIS A 186 -14.14 8.90 2.48
CA HIS A 186 -13.25 9.51 1.51
C HIS A 186 -12.73 8.57 0.39
N PHE A 187 -13.50 7.55 0.02
CA PHE A 187 -13.20 6.69 -1.12
C PHE A 187 -13.43 7.46 -2.43
N LYS A 188 -12.42 8.21 -2.85
CA LYS A 188 -12.45 9.04 -4.07
C LYS A 188 -12.05 8.22 -5.29
N ASN A 189 -12.80 8.35 -6.38
CA ASN A 189 -12.50 7.74 -7.68
C ASN A 189 -11.81 8.77 -8.58
N LEU A 190 -10.50 8.97 -8.44
CA LEU A 190 -9.77 10.09 -9.05
C LEU A 190 -9.77 10.14 -10.59
N ALA A 191 -10.26 9.12 -11.29
CA ALA A 191 -10.26 9.05 -12.76
C ALA A 191 -11.65 8.93 -13.42
N ALA A 192 -12.73 9.08 -12.65
CA ALA A 192 -14.06 9.29 -13.21
C ALA A 192 -14.82 10.24 -12.31
N ASN A 193 -15.54 11.21 -12.88
CA ASN A 193 -16.43 12.15 -12.18
C ASN A 193 -17.71 11.46 -11.65
N ARG A 194 -17.57 10.22 -11.19
CA ARG A 194 -18.60 9.33 -10.66
C ARG A 194 -18.04 8.60 -9.44
N PRO A 195 -18.74 8.63 -8.30
CA PRO A 195 -18.29 7.94 -7.10
C PRO A 195 -18.06 6.43 -7.35
N PRO A 196 -17.08 5.81 -6.66
CA PRO A 196 -16.61 4.47 -6.99
C PRO A 196 -17.66 3.38 -6.72
N ASN A 197 -17.43 2.20 -7.31
CA ASN A 197 -18.17 0.98 -6.98
C ASN A 197 -17.29 0.13 -6.06
N THR A 198 -17.39 0.36 -4.76
CA THR A 198 -16.43 -0.18 -3.79
C THR A 198 -16.87 -1.52 -3.23
N TYR A 199 -15.91 -2.42 -3.03
CA TYR A 199 -16.05 -3.58 -2.17
C TYR A 199 -14.76 -3.78 -1.38
N VAL A 200 -14.85 -4.37 -0.21
CA VAL A 200 -13.69 -4.72 0.63
C VAL A 200 -13.44 -6.22 0.49
N LYS A 201 -12.21 -6.63 0.15
CA LYS A 201 -11.75 -8.01 0.31
C LYS A 201 -11.10 -8.10 1.70
N LEU A 202 -11.49 -9.10 2.48
CA LEU A 202 -10.77 -9.48 3.68
C LEU A 202 -10.02 -10.79 3.38
N THR A 203 -8.77 -10.86 3.83
CA THR A 203 -7.88 -12.01 3.63
C THR A 203 -7.22 -12.34 4.96
N LEU A 204 -7.48 -13.52 5.50
CA LEU A 204 -6.81 -14.00 6.70
C LEU A 204 -5.59 -14.83 6.28
N LEU A 205 -4.42 -14.45 6.78
CA LEU A 205 -3.15 -15.14 6.59
C LEU A 205 -2.69 -15.82 7.90
N ASN A 206 -1.95 -16.92 7.79
CA ASN A 206 -1.17 -17.47 8.89
C ASN A 206 0.21 -16.80 9.02
N SER A 207 1.01 -17.21 10.01
CA SER A 207 2.38 -16.71 10.25
C SER A 207 3.36 -16.96 9.10
N MET A 208 3.06 -17.93 8.22
CA MET A 208 3.82 -18.19 6.99
C MET A 208 3.33 -17.36 5.79
N GLY A 209 2.37 -16.44 5.98
CA GLY A 209 1.78 -15.60 4.93
C GLY A 209 0.83 -16.34 3.98
N GLN A 210 0.43 -17.58 4.27
CA GLN A 210 -0.48 -18.36 3.45
C GLN A 210 -1.94 -17.95 3.69
N GLU A 211 -2.73 -17.84 2.62
CA GLU A 211 -4.16 -17.49 2.70
C GLU A 211 -4.98 -18.62 3.32
N MET A 212 -5.39 -18.46 4.59
CA MET A 212 -6.28 -19.38 5.30
C MET A 212 -7.74 -19.21 4.85
N SER A 213 -8.16 -17.95 4.66
CA SER A 213 -9.53 -17.63 4.28
C SER A 213 -9.59 -16.30 3.53
N LYS A 214 -10.55 -16.18 2.61
CA LYS A 214 -10.88 -14.94 1.92
C LYS A 214 -12.39 -14.75 1.85
N CYS A 215 -12.83 -13.53 2.14
CA CYS A 215 -14.19 -13.09 1.89
C CYS A 215 -14.18 -11.70 1.27
N LYS A 216 -15.37 -11.24 0.85
CA LYS A 216 -15.56 -9.95 0.20
C LYS A 216 -16.94 -9.41 0.53
N THR A 217 -17.05 -8.10 0.68
CA THR A 217 -18.35 -7.45 0.85
C THR A 217 -19.19 -7.48 -0.43
N SER A 218 -20.46 -7.14 -0.29
CA SER A 218 -21.27 -6.62 -1.39
C SER A 218 -20.59 -5.39 -2.02
N ILE A 219 -20.93 -5.11 -3.27
CA ILE A 219 -20.39 -3.97 -4.01
C ILE A 219 -21.35 -2.79 -3.81
N ARG A 220 -20.95 -1.80 -3.00
CA ARG A 220 -21.67 -0.54 -2.86
C ARG A 220 -21.33 0.34 -4.07
N ARG A 221 -22.35 0.77 -4.80
CA ARG A 221 -22.19 1.49 -6.08
C ARG A 221 -22.42 2.98 -5.90
N GLY A 222 -21.53 3.80 -6.47
CA GLY A 222 -21.75 5.23 -6.53
C GLY A 222 -21.77 5.94 -5.17
N GLN A 223 -21.00 5.47 -4.18
CA GLN A 223 -20.91 6.10 -2.86
C GLN A 223 -19.45 6.38 -2.50
N PRO A 224 -19.06 7.64 -2.19
CA PRO A 224 -17.72 7.96 -1.71
C PRO A 224 -17.52 7.59 -0.23
N ASN A 225 -18.60 7.51 0.53
CA ASN A 225 -18.64 7.08 1.92
C ASN A 225 -19.59 5.86 2.02
N PRO A 226 -19.19 4.68 1.49
CA PRO A 226 -20.08 3.51 1.42
C PRO A 226 -20.32 2.93 2.80
N VAL A 227 -21.58 2.59 3.09
CA VAL A 227 -21.95 1.84 4.29
C VAL A 227 -22.11 0.37 3.89
N TYR A 228 -21.31 -0.51 4.48
CA TYR A 228 -21.38 -1.95 4.22
C TYR A 228 -22.27 -2.63 5.25
N LYS A 229 -21.92 -2.53 6.54
CA LYS A 229 -22.54 -3.26 7.67
C LYS A 229 -22.60 -4.76 7.39
N GLU A 230 -21.43 -5.32 7.06
CA GLU A 230 -21.27 -6.74 6.72
C GLU A 230 -20.23 -7.38 7.64
N THR A 231 -20.66 -8.38 8.41
CA THR A 231 -19.81 -9.12 9.36
C THR A 231 -19.34 -10.43 8.77
N PHE A 232 -18.03 -10.65 8.82
CA PHE A 232 -17.37 -11.88 8.40
C PHE A 232 -16.81 -12.62 9.61
N VAL A 233 -17.07 -13.92 9.70
CA VAL A 233 -16.59 -14.76 10.80
C VAL A 233 -15.51 -15.70 10.28
N PHE A 234 -14.37 -15.70 10.95
CA PHE A 234 -13.24 -16.58 10.71
C PHE A 234 -13.05 -17.51 11.91
N GLN A 235 -12.79 -18.79 11.64
CA GLN A 235 -12.43 -19.75 12.68
C GLN A 235 -10.93 -19.65 12.94
N VAL A 236 -10.56 -19.16 14.12
CA VAL A 236 -9.17 -18.93 14.57
C VAL A 236 -9.08 -19.36 16.02
N ALA A 237 -8.25 -20.34 16.34
CA ALA A 237 -8.06 -20.76 17.72
C ALA A 237 -7.25 -19.73 18.52
N LEU A 238 -7.44 -19.67 19.84
CA LEU A 238 -6.80 -18.66 20.70
C LEU A 238 -5.27 -18.65 20.57
N PHE A 239 -4.65 -19.83 20.48
CA PHE A 239 -3.21 -19.97 20.30
C PHE A 239 -2.71 -19.48 18.92
N GLN A 240 -3.59 -19.41 17.91
CA GLN A 240 -3.26 -18.91 16.56
C GLN A 240 -3.51 -17.41 16.43
N LEU A 241 -4.25 -16.78 17.35
CA LEU A 241 -4.70 -15.39 17.21
C LEU A 241 -3.55 -14.36 17.24
N SER A 242 -2.41 -14.71 17.84
CA SER A 242 -1.19 -13.91 17.80
C SER A 242 -0.43 -14.04 16.47
N ASP A 243 -0.63 -15.15 15.75
CA ASP A 243 0.15 -15.55 14.57
C ASP A 243 -0.57 -15.26 13.25
N VAL A 244 -1.85 -14.90 13.28
CA VAL A 244 -2.62 -14.54 12.09
C VAL A 244 -2.49 -13.06 11.74
N THR A 245 -2.63 -12.76 10.45
CA THR A 245 -2.79 -11.38 9.94
C THR A 245 -4.07 -11.28 9.12
N LEU A 246 -4.96 -10.38 9.52
CA LEU A 246 -6.15 -10.00 8.77
C LEU A 246 -5.82 -8.79 7.87
N ILE A 247 -5.74 -9.01 6.57
CA ILE A 247 -5.57 -7.96 5.57
C ILE A 247 -6.94 -7.52 5.05
N LEU A 248 -7.21 -6.22 5.09
CA LEU A 248 -8.35 -5.62 4.40
C LEU A 248 -7.86 -4.82 3.20
N SER A 249 -8.44 -5.07 2.03
CA SER A 249 -8.11 -4.38 0.79
C SER A 249 -9.37 -3.83 0.14
N VAL A 250 -9.46 -2.52 -0.01
CA VAL A 250 -10.60 -1.86 -0.63
C VAL A 250 -10.37 -1.74 -2.13
N TYR A 251 -11.36 -2.15 -2.92
CA TYR A 251 -11.28 -2.16 -4.38
C TYR A 251 -12.43 -1.38 -5.02
N ASN A 252 -12.10 -0.57 -6.03
CA ASN A 252 -13.02 0.05 -6.97
C ASN A 252 -13.27 -0.88 -8.17
N LYS A 253 -14.51 -1.33 -8.36
CA LYS A 253 -14.95 -2.18 -9.49
C LYS A 253 -15.56 -1.32 -10.60
N ARG A 254 -14.71 -0.75 -11.49
CA ARG A 254 -15.20 0.02 -12.65
C ARG A 254 -15.83 -0.87 -13.73
N SER A 255 -15.31 -2.08 -13.96
CA SER A 255 -15.85 -3.07 -14.91
C SER A 255 -15.42 -4.49 -14.53
N MET A 256 -16.00 -5.53 -15.13
CA MET A 256 -15.69 -6.95 -14.83
C MET A 256 -14.20 -7.30 -14.96
N LYS A 257 -13.48 -6.68 -15.91
CA LYS A 257 -12.05 -6.92 -16.14
C LYS A 257 -11.11 -5.90 -15.48
N ARG A 258 -11.62 -4.84 -14.82
CA ARG A 258 -10.78 -3.76 -14.25
C ARG A 258 -11.19 -3.45 -12.82
N LYS A 259 -10.36 -3.95 -11.89
CA LYS A 259 -10.38 -3.67 -10.45
C LYS A 259 -9.17 -2.78 -10.15
N GLU A 260 -9.37 -1.77 -9.31
CA GLU A 260 -8.34 -0.83 -8.87
C GLU A 260 -8.36 -0.85 -7.34
N MET A 261 -7.21 -1.01 -6.69
CA MET A 261 -7.14 -0.92 -5.24
C MET A 261 -7.23 0.55 -4.84
N ILE A 262 -8.06 0.88 -3.87
CA ILE A 262 -8.15 2.22 -3.27
C ILE A 262 -7.10 2.35 -2.16
N GLY A 263 -6.92 1.27 -1.39
CA GLY A 263 -5.91 1.16 -0.35
C GLY A 263 -6.12 -0.11 0.47
N TRP A 264 -5.24 -0.35 1.43
CA TRP A 264 -5.24 -1.55 2.26
C TRP A 264 -4.70 -1.28 3.66
N ILE A 265 -5.02 -2.17 4.60
CA ILE A 265 -4.42 -2.24 5.94
C ILE A 265 -4.23 -3.70 6.33
N SER A 266 -3.40 -3.94 7.34
CA SER A 266 -3.22 -5.25 7.98
C SER A 266 -3.30 -5.12 9.50
N LEU A 267 -3.99 -6.08 10.12
CA LEU A 267 -4.23 -6.16 11.57
C LEU A 267 -3.76 -7.54 12.05
N GLY A 268 -3.06 -7.62 13.19
CA GLY A 268 -2.52 -8.87 13.72
C GLY A 268 -1.00 -8.93 13.72
N LEU A 269 -0.43 -10.11 13.46
CA LEU A 269 1.03 -10.35 13.51
C LEU A 269 1.81 -9.31 12.68
N ASN A 270 1.38 -9.07 11.44
CA ASN A 270 2.00 -8.11 10.53
C ASN A 270 1.14 -6.84 10.39
N SER A 271 0.85 -6.17 11.52
CA SER A 271 0.05 -4.93 11.53
C SER A 271 0.69 -3.81 10.70
N SER A 272 -0.11 -3.01 9.99
CA SER A 272 0.40 -1.97 9.06
C SER A 272 0.92 -0.70 9.74
N GLY A 273 0.54 -0.49 11.01
CA GLY A 273 0.92 0.63 11.86
C GLY A 273 0.61 0.36 13.34
N GLU A 274 0.91 1.34 14.19
CA GLU A 274 0.68 1.25 15.64
C GLU A 274 -0.82 1.27 15.98
N ASP A 275 -1.65 2.01 15.22
CA ASP A 275 -3.09 2.08 15.44
C ASP A 275 -3.80 0.76 15.13
N GLU A 276 -3.35 0.04 14.10
CA GLU A 276 -3.80 -1.30 13.75
C GLU A 276 -3.40 -2.33 14.82
N LEU A 277 -2.15 -2.26 15.30
CA LEU A 277 -1.68 -3.14 16.37
C LEU A 277 -2.43 -2.90 17.69
N ASN A 278 -2.68 -1.63 18.02
CA ASN A 278 -3.46 -1.23 19.18
C ASN A 278 -4.91 -1.72 19.07
N HIS A 279 -5.56 -1.59 17.89
CA HIS A 279 -6.91 -2.13 17.67
C HIS A 279 -6.97 -3.65 17.81
N TRP A 280 -5.95 -4.37 17.33
CA TRP A 280 -5.87 -5.82 17.47
C TRP A 280 -5.66 -6.26 18.93
N THR A 281 -4.86 -5.51 19.69
CA THR A 281 -4.62 -5.77 21.12
C THR A 281 -5.85 -5.47 21.96
N GLU A 282 -6.48 -4.31 21.75
CA GLU A 282 -7.74 -3.91 22.39
C GLU A 282 -8.85 -4.96 22.15
N MET A 283 -8.96 -5.49 20.93
CA MET A 283 -9.88 -6.58 20.61
C MET A 283 -9.57 -7.90 21.35
N LYS A 284 -8.30 -8.24 21.58
CA LYS A 284 -7.93 -9.42 22.38
C LYS A 284 -8.31 -9.25 23.85
N GLU A 285 -8.21 -8.02 24.37
CA GLU A 285 -8.49 -7.67 25.76
C GLU A 285 -9.98 -7.44 26.05
N SER A 286 -10.79 -7.12 25.03
CA SER A 286 -12.21 -6.79 25.14
C SER A 286 -13.13 -7.94 25.59
N LYS A 287 -12.60 -9.16 25.76
CA LYS A 287 -13.29 -10.36 26.29
C LYS A 287 -14.66 -10.63 25.66
N GLY A 288 -14.80 -10.42 24.35
CA GLY A 288 -16.04 -10.65 23.61
C GLY A 288 -16.95 -9.42 23.47
N GLN A 289 -16.46 -8.21 23.79
CA GLN A 289 -17.04 -6.97 23.29
C GLN A 289 -16.46 -6.61 21.91
N GLN A 290 -17.26 -5.94 21.08
CA GLN A 290 -16.83 -5.49 19.75
C GLN A 290 -16.11 -4.15 19.85
N VAL A 291 -14.87 -4.09 19.37
CA VAL A 291 -14.06 -2.87 19.31
C VAL A 291 -14.12 -2.30 17.90
N CYS A 292 -14.56 -1.05 17.76
CA CYS A 292 -14.70 -0.37 16.47
C CYS A 292 -13.68 0.76 16.35
N ARG A 293 -12.81 0.71 15.33
CA ARG A 293 -11.81 1.76 15.08
C ARG A 293 -11.72 2.14 13.61
N TRP A 294 -11.51 3.43 13.35
CA TRP A 294 -11.15 3.96 12.04
C TRP A 294 -9.69 3.68 11.74
N HIS A 295 -9.40 3.31 10.50
CA HIS A 295 -8.05 3.11 10.00
C HIS A 295 -7.87 3.85 8.69
N THR A 296 -6.79 4.63 8.58
CA THR A 296 -6.37 5.23 7.31
C THR A 296 -5.83 4.14 6.40
N LEU A 297 -6.38 3.98 5.20
CA LEU A 297 -5.89 3.01 4.24
C LEU A 297 -4.53 3.45 3.71
N LEU A 298 -3.56 2.53 3.71
CA LEU A 298 -2.30 2.75 3.03
C LEU A 298 -2.53 2.78 1.51
N GLU A 299 -2.02 3.83 0.87
CA GLU A 299 -1.98 3.93 -0.59
C GLU A 299 -1.21 2.75 -1.20
N SER A 300 -1.74 2.24 -2.32
CA SER A 300 -1.06 1.27 -3.18
C SER A 300 0.07 1.94 -3.96
#